data_AF-A0A2D5F836-F1
#
_entry.id   AF-A0A2D5F836-F1
#
_cell.length_a   1.000
_cell.length_b   1.000
_cell.length_c   1.000
_cell.angle_alpha   90.00
_cell.angle_beta   90.00
_cell.angle_gamma   90.00
#
_symmetry.space_group_name_H-M   'P 1'
#
loop_
_entity.id
_entity.type
_entity.pdbx_description
1 polymer ?
#
loop_
_entity_poly.entity_id
_entity_poly.type
_entity_poly.pdbx_seq_one_letter_code
_entity_poly.pdbx_strand_id
1 'polypeptide(L)'
;MLTITPTADLREARSRDLEVFAVIEGRKVYLPPDARYVMQDRRGLWFYSHRKPRIAEDDWTPNKTSIACLTERGVVRALKTDPRVPWLETCQRTIRVVARDGERRPADEH
;
A
#
# COMPACT_ATOMS: atom_id res chain seq x y z
N MET A 1 -3.11 -25.99 0.33
CA MET A 1 -2.65 -24.90 -0.55
C MET A 1 -3.16 -23.60 0.04
N LEU A 2 -2.30 -22.81 0.68
CA LEU A 2 -2.67 -21.51 1.26
C LEU A 2 -2.76 -20.51 0.10
N THR A 3 -3.98 -20.22 -0.36
CA THR A 3 -4.22 -19.22 -1.39
C THR A 3 -3.98 -17.84 -0.78
N ILE A 4 -2.83 -17.23 -1.08
CA ILE A 4 -2.56 -15.84 -0.71
C ILE A 4 -3.46 -14.97 -1.59
N THR A 5 -4.48 -14.36 -1.00
CA THR A 5 -5.33 -13.39 -1.69
C THR A 5 -4.53 -12.11 -1.95
N PRO A 6 -4.57 -11.51 -3.16
CA PRO A 6 -3.95 -10.22 -3.41
C PRO A 6 -4.59 -9.15 -2.51
N THR A 7 -3.75 -8.43 -1.78
CA THR A 7 -4.17 -7.32 -0.91
C THR A 7 -4.07 -5.97 -1.61
N ALA A 8 -3.41 -5.92 -2.77
CA ALA A 8 -3.25 -4.73 -3.59
C ALA A 8 -3.41 -5.06 -5.07
N ASP A 9 -3.73 -4.04 -5.85
CA ASP A 9 -3.83 -4.12 -7.31
C ASP A 9 -2.88 -3.14 -7.99
N LEU A 10 -2.28 -3.54 -9.10
CA LEU A 10 -1.39 -2.70 -9.90
C LEU A 10 -2.09 -2.12 -11.13
N ARG A 11 -3.27 -2.62 -11.48
CA ARG A 11 -3.97 -2.28 -12.72
C ARG A 11 -5.06 -1.25 -12.47
N GLU A 12 -5.96 -1.51 -11.53
CA GLU A 12 -7.14 -0.66 -11.31
C GLU A 12 -7.61 -0.62 -9.85
N ALA A 13 -8.29 0.46 -9.48
CA ALA A 13 -9.00 0.54 -8.20
C ALA A 13 -10.22 -0.39 -8.21
N ARG A 14 -10.37 -1.22 -7.18
CA ARG A 14 -11.51 -2.15 -7.06
C ARG A 14 -12.84 -1.46 -6.75
N SER A 15 -12.83 -0.19 -6.35
CA SER A 15 -14.03 0.59 -6.01
C SER A 15 -14.10 1.84 -6.88
N ARG A 16 -15.30 2.14 -7.42
CA ARG A 16 -15.53 3.28 -8.31
C ARG A 16 -15.56 4.61 -7.56
N ASP A 17 -15.84 4.60 -6.25
CA ASP A 17 -16.09 5.85 -5.51
C ASP A 17 -14.87 6.38 -4.76
N LEU A 18 -14.01 5.49 -4.27
CA LEU A 18 -12.83 5.83 -3.47
C LEU A 18 -11.60 5.03 -3.92
N GLU A 19 -10.64 5.74 -4.50
CA GLU A 19 -9.33 5.21 -4.81
C GLU A 19 -8.38 5.48 -3.65
N VAL A 20 -7.78 4.43 -3.09
CA VAL A 20 -6.68 4.54 -2.13
C VAL A 20 -5.46 3.92 -2.77
N PHE A 21 -4.35 4.65 -2.86
CA PHE A 21 -3.14 4.14 -3.47
C PHE A 21 -1.87 4.75 -2.88
N ALA A 22 -0.75 4.10 -3.13
CA ALA A 22 0.58 4.67 -2.93
C ALA A 22 1.35 4.69 -4.25
N VAL A 23 2.32 5.59 -4.37
CA VAL A 23 3.27 5.58 -5.48
C VAL A 23 4.55 4.90 -4.99
N ILE A 24 4.89 3.77 -5.58
CA ILE A 24 6.08 2.96 -5.25
C ILE A 24 6.86 2.73 -6.54
N GLU A 25 8.13 3.16 -6.58
CA GLU A 25 8.98 3.15 -7.79
C GLU A 25 8.26 3.71 -9.04
N GLY A 26 7.54 4.83 -8.87
CA GLY A 26 6.81 5.50 -9.96
C GLY A 26 5.52 4.80 -10.40
N ARG A 27 5.11 3.70 -9.76
CA ARG A 27 3.89 2.96 -10.09
C ARG A 27 2.82 3.16 -9.02
N LYS A 28 1.57 3.32 -9.46
CA LYS A 28 0.42 3.31 -8.56
C LYS A 28 0.17 1.89 -8.07
N VAL A 29 0.09 1.75 -6.76
CA VAL A 29 -0.29 0.51 -6.08
C VAL A 29 -1.59 0.81 -5.37
N TYR A 30 -2.69 0.27 -5.89
CA TYR A 30 -4.03 0.42 -5.33
C TYR A 30 -4.18 -0.47 -4.10
N LEU A 31 -4.65 0.13 -3.02
CA LEU A 31 -4.71 -0.46 -1.69
C LEU A 31 -6.17 -0.50 -1.20
N PRO A 32 -6.45 -1.30 -0.16
CA PRO A 32 -7.76 -1.31 0.47
C PRO A 32 -8.13 0.06 1.04
N PRO A 33 -9.44 0.40 1.13
CA PRO A 33 -9.92 1.71 1.59
C PRO A 33 -9.45 2.14 2.99
N ASP A 34 -9.09 1.17 3.83
CA ASP A 34 -8.67 1.34 5.22
C ASP A 34 -7.13 1.42 5.38
N ALA A 35 -6.36 1.20 4.32
CA ALA A 35 -4.93 1.45 4.31
C ALA A 35 -4.66 2.95 4.45
N ARG A 36 -3.90 3.36 5.47
CA ARG A 36 -3.59 4.79 5.74
C ARG A 36 -2.13 5.12 5.56
N TYR A 37 -1.25 4.17 5.85
CA TYR A 37 0.20 4.31 5.75
C TYR A 37 0.78 3.14 4.98
N VAL A 38 1.85 3.38 4.24
CA VAL A 38 2.67 2.34 3.64
C VAL A 38 4.14 2.54 3.99
N MET A 39 4.88 1.45 4.01
CA MET A 39 6.31 1.43 4.32
C MET A 39 6.97 0.18 3.73
N GLN A 40 8.28 0.28 3.53
CA GLN A 40 9.15 -0.81 3.12
C GLN A 40 9.98 -1.28 4.31
N ASP A 41 10.29 -2.57 4.38
CA ASP A 41 11.19 -3.13 5.39
C ASP A 41 12.63 -3.26 4.93
N ARG A 42 13.52 -3.69 5.85
CA ARG A 42 14.94 -3.94 5.55
C ARG A 42 15.16 -5.03 4.49
N ARG A 43 14.16 -5.88 4.21
CA ARG A 43 14.20 -6.93 3.19
C ARG A 43 13.65 -6.45 1.84
N GLY A 44 13.17 -5.21 1.77
CA GLY A 44 12.58 -4.61 0.59
C GLY A 44 11.09 -4.88 0.41
N LEU A 45 10.43 -5.57 1.36
CA LEU A 45 9.01 -5.91 1.29
C LEU A 45 8.15 -4.73 1.72
N TRP A 46 7.05 -4.51 0.99
CA TRP A 46 6.11 -3.44 1.27
C TRP A 46 4.91 -3.90 2.11
N PHE A 47 4.48 -3.00 2.99
CA PHE A 47 3.37 -3.22 3.91
C PHE A 47 2.47 -1.98 3.95
N TYR A 48 1.23 -2.18 4.38
CA TYR A 48 0.34 -1.10 4.77
C TYR A 48 -0.16 -1.26 6.20
N SER A 49 -0.53 -0.15 6.84
CA SER A 49 -1.12 -0.11 8.18
C SER A 49 -2.24 0.93 8.30
N HIS A 50 -3.13 0.72 9.28
CA HIS A 50 -4.21 1.66 9.60
C HIS A 50 -3.75 2.83 10.47
N ARG A 51 -2.67 2.64 11.24
CA ARG A 51 -2.12 3.65 12.16
C ARG A 51 -0.69 3.97 11.78
N LYS A 52 -0.27 5.19 12.07
CA LYS A 52 1.12 5.60 11.90
C LYS A 52 2.00 4.70 12.77
N PRO A 53 3.03 4.06 12.19
CA PRO A 53 4.00 3.29 12.96
C PRO A 53 4.64 4.14 14.04
N ARG A 54 4.95 3.53 15.18
CA ARG A 54 5.69 4.19 16.25
C ARG A 54 7.18 4.03 15.99
N ILE A 55 7.92 5.10 16.28
CA ILE A 55 9.36 5.21 16.06
C ILE A 55 10.08 4.72 17.33
N ALA A 56 9.76 3.52 17.79
CA ALA A 56 10.73 2.82 18.63
C ALA A 56 11.64 2.09 17.64
N GLU A 57 12.97 2.23 17.78
CA GLU A 57 13.98 1.77 16.80
C GLU A 57 13.85 0.30 16.40
N ASP A 58 13.16 -0.50 17.22
CA ASP A 58 12.87 -1.92 17.00
C ASP A 58 11.36 -2.27 16.97
N ASP A 59 10.47 -1.26 17.01
CA ASP A 59 9.01 -1.46 16.93
C ASP A 59 8.59 -1.68 15.48
N TRP A 60 8.95 -2.85 14.98
CA TRP A 60 8.37 -3.46 13.81
C TRP A 60 6.88 -3.72 14.10
N THR A 61 6.04 -2.70 13.90
CA THR A 61 4.64 -2.67 14.35
C THR A 61 3.88 -3.96 13.94
N PRO A 62 3.28 -4.73 14.87
CA PRO A 62 2.69 -6.04 14.58
C PRO A 62 1.46 -5.99 13.67
N ASN A 63 0.80 -4.83 13.58
CA ASN A 63 -0.46 -4.64 12.85
C ASN A 63 -0.25 -4.05 11.46
N LYS A 64 0.55 -4.73 10.63
CA LYS A 64 0.73 -4.36 9.22
C LYS A 64 0.47 -5.55 8.31
N THR A 65 -0.13 -5.25 7.17
CA THR A 65 -0.50 -6.24 6.18
C THR A 65 0.47 -6.15 5.02
N SER A 66 1.00 -7.28 4.56
CA SER A 66 1.87 -7.29 3.38
C SER A 66 1.07 -6.83 2.16
N ILE A 67 1.67 -5.93 1.38
CA ILE A 67 1.16 -5.54 0.06
C ILE A 67 1.52 -6.69 -0.88
N ALA A 68 0.52 -7.45 -1.31
CA ALA A 68 0.68 -8.58 -2.21
C ALA A 68 -0.13 -8.33 -3.48
N CYS A 69 0.55 -8.40 -4.62
CA CYS A 69 -0.01 -8.08 -5.92
C CYS A 69 -0.06 -9.33 -6.79
N LEU A 70 -1.03 -9.39 -7.70
CA LEU A 70 -1.03 -10.37 -8.78
C LEU A 70 0.02 -9.97 -9.81
N THR A 71 1.01 -10.83 -10.02
CA THR A 71 2.02 -10.64 -11.06
C THR A 71 1.43 -10.92 -12.45
N GLU A 72 2.10 -10.46 -13.50
CA GLU A 72 1.73 -10.74 -14.89
C GLU A 72 1.68 -12.24 -15.21
N ARG A 73 2.45 -13.05 -14.47
CA ARG A 73 2.49 -14.51 -14.59
C ARG A 73 1.33 -15.21 -13.85
N GLY A 74 0.37 -14.46 -13.33
CA GLY A 74 -0.80 -14.98 -12.61
C GLY A 74 -0.51 -15.47 -11.19
N VAL A 75 0.67 -15.16 -10.64
CA VAL A 75 1.07 -15.57 -9.28
C VAL A 75 0.98 -14.40 -8.33
N VAL A 76 0.42 -14.60 -7.13
CA VAL A 76 0.39 -13.59 -6.08
C VAL A 76 1.73 -13.56 -5.35
N ARG A 77 2.35 -12.39 -5.27
CA ARG A 77 3.63 -12.18 -4.57
C ARG A 77 3.58 -10.89 -3.76
N ALA A 78 4.28 -10.89 -2.64
CA ALA A 78 4.55 -9.67 -1.89
C ALA A 78 5.32 -8.69 -2.77
N LEU A 79 4.89 -7.43 -2.77
CA LEU A 79 5.55 -6.35 -3.47
C LEU A 79 6.92 -6.14 -2.83
N LYS A 80 7.95 -6.23 -3.66
CA LYS A 80 9.35 -6.08 -3.25
C LYS A 80 10.05 -5.09 -4.17
N THR A 81 10.78 -4.17 -3.57
CA THR A 81 11.73 -3.27 -4.26
C THR A 81 13.04 -3.26 -3.49
N ASP A 82 14.11 -2.73 -4.07
CA ASP A 82 15.39 -2.64 -3.35
C ASP A 82 15.30 -1.59 -2.23
N PRO A 83 15.73 -1.90 -1.00
CA PRO A 83 15.75 -0.93 0.09
C PRO A 83 16.89 0.06 -0.12
N ARG A 84 16.55 1.34 -0.31
CA ARG A 84 17.53 2.43 -0.53
C ARG A 84 17.75 3.31 0.70
N VAL A 85 16.76 3.36 1.58
CA VAL A 85 16.74 4.22 2.78
C VAL A 85 16.19 3.43 3.98
N PRO A 86 16.43 3.87 5.22
CA PRO A 86 15.79 3.30 6.40
C PRO A 86 14.26 3.22 6.27
N TRP A 87 13.65 2.18 6.84
CA TRP A 87 12.21 1.92 6.72
C TRP A 87 11.34 3.12 7.12
N LEU A 88 11.76 3.88 8.14
CA LEU A 88 11.02 5.03 8.62
C LEU A 88 10.93 6.13 7.56
N GLU A 89 11.98 6.31 6.77
CA GLU A 89 12.02 7.28 5.66
C GLU A 89 11.14 6.85 4.48
N THR A 90 10.85 5.55 4.36
CA THR A 90 9.89 5.05 3.37
C THR A 90 8.44 5.20 3.81
N CYS A 91 8.19 5.55 5.08
CA CYS A 91 6.85 5.65 5.63
C CYS A 91 6.10 6.85 5.04
N GLN A 92 5.06 6.59 4.26
CA GLN A 92 4.24 7.62 3.62
C GLN A 92 2.75 7.37 3.85
N ARG A 93 1.95 8.42 3.78
CA ARG A 93 0.48 8.31 3.80
C ARG A 93 -0.01 7.85 2.43
N THR A 94 -1.07 7.06 2.42
CA THR A 94 -1.76 6.71 1.18
C THR A 94 -2.46 7.93 0.59
N ILE A 95 -2.44 8.06 -0.73
CA ILE A 95 -3.22 9.04 -1.48
C ILE A 95 -4.66 8.53 -1.57
N ARG A 96 -5.62 9.40 -1.31
CA ARG A 96 -7.06 9.10 -1.34
C ARG A 96 -7.76 10.04 -2.31
N VAL A 97 -8.47 9.48 -3.28
CA VAL A 97 -9.18 10.23 -4.32
C VAL A 97 -10.61 9.73 -4.39
N VAL A 98 -11.56 10.67 -4.35
CA VAL A 98 -12.96 10.38 -4.70
C VAL A 98 -13.10 10.55 -6.20
N ALA A 99 -13.61 9.51 -6.86
CA ALA A 99 -13.84 9.50 -8.31
C ALA A 99 -15.36 9.43 -8.58
N ARG A 100 -16.09 10.46 -8.16
CA ARG A 100 -17.55 10.54 -8.36
C ARG A 100 -17.84 11.29 -9.67
N ASP A 101 -18.76 10.77 -10.48
CA ASP A 101 -19.26 11.42 -11.70
C ASP A 101 -18.18 11.80 -12.73
N GLY A 102 -17.05 11.07 -12.75
CA GLY A 102 -15.94 11.30 -13.69
C GLY A 102 -14.96 12.39 -13.26
N GLU A 103 -15.22 13.11 -12.17
CA GLU A 103 -14.28 14.06 -11.58
C GLU A 103 -13.47 13.42 -10.45
N ARG A 104 -12.15 13.63 -10.48
CA ARG A 104 -11.22 13.13 -9.45
C ARG A 104 -10.86 14.27 -8.51
N ARG A 105 -11.27 14.15 -7.24
CA ARG A 105 -10.97 15.14 -6.19
C ARG A 105 -10.25 14.47 -5.02
N PRO A 106 -9.34 15.16 -4.31
CA PRO A 106 -8.79 14.65 -3.05
C PRO A 106 -9.93 14.27 -2.10
N ALA A 107 -9.83 13.11 -1.46
CA ALA A 107 -10.76 12.77 -0.39
C ALA A 107 -10.36 13.53 0.87
N ASP A 108 -11.20 14.45 1.34
CA ASP A 108 -10.96 15.15 2.60
C ASP A 108 -10.86 14.16 3.75
N GLU A 109 -9.85 14.34 4.61
CA GLU A 109 -9.67 13.54 5.81
C GLU A 109 -10.55 14.10 6.92
N HIS A 110 -11.76 13.56 7.10
CA HIS A 110 -12.55 13.74 8.32
C HIS A 110 -12.03 12.84 9.45
#